data_AF-W1XMI3-F1
#
_entry.id   AF-W1XMI3-F1
#
_cell.length_a   1.000
_cell.length_b   1.000
_cell.length_c   1.000
_cell.angle_alpha   90.00
_cell.angle_beta   90.00
_cell.angle_gamma   90.00
#
_symmetry.space_group_name_H-M   'P 1'
#
loop_
_entity.id
_entity.type
_entity.pdbx_description
1 polymer ?
#
loop_
_entity_poly.entity_id
_entity_poly.type
_entity_poly.pdbx_seq_one_letter_code
_entity_poly.pdbx_strand_id
1 'polypeptide(L)'
;SIFKELSDADLAAVEQAMKCTDVWKYRYRQIGELSGGERQRVWLSLSLAQEPNILLLDEPTTYLDSRHQIELMELVKRTQRERNIMVVM
;
A
#
# COMPACT_ATOMS: atom_id res chain seq x y z
N SER A 1 26.32 11.57 -4.11
CA SER A 1 26.27 10.11 -3.98
C SER A 1 25.10 9.60 -4.78
N ILE A 2 25.25 8.50 -5.53
CA ILE A 2 24.18 7.93 -6.40
C ILE A 2 22.96 7.47 -5.57
N PHE A 3 23.16 7.28 -4.26
CA PHE A 3 22.08 7.13 -3.30
C PHE A 3 22.05 8.34 -2.37
N LYS A 4 20.91 9.02 -2.36
CA LYS A 4 20.60 10.07 -1.39
C LYS A 4 20.32 9.37 -0.05
N GLU A 5 20.79 9.95 1.04
CA GLU A 5 20.43 9.46 2.38
C GLU A 5 18.91 9.57 2.58
N LEU A 6 18.35 8.62 3.32
CA LEU A 6 16.93 8.57 3.64
C LEU A 6 16.56 9.84 4.41
N SER A 7 15.60 10.61 3.90
CA SER A 7 15.16 11.85 4.51
C SER A 7 13.97 11.65 5.45
N ASP A 8 13.72 12.63 6.32
CA ASP A 8 12.52 12.65 7.17
C ASP A 8 11.23 12.65 6.34
N ALA A 9 11.25 13.23 5.13
CA ALA A 9 10.13 13.20 4.20
C ALA A 9 9.85 11.78 3.69
N ASP A 10 10.90 11.01 3.39
CA ASP A 10 10.76 9.61 2.95
C ASP A 10 10.14 8.75 4.07
N LEU A 11 10.60 8.94 5.31
CA LEU A 11 10.05 8.25 6.48
C LEU A 11 8.58 8.60 6.71
N ALA A 12 8.22 9.89 6.58
CA ALA A 12 6.85 10.36 6.71
C ALA A 12 5.94 9.77 5.61
N ALA A 13 6.42 9.71 4.36
CA ALA A 13 5.68 9.12 3.25
C ALA A 13 5.39 7.63 3.48
N VAL A 14 6.41 6.87 3.94
CA VAL A 14 6.26 5.46 4.31
C VAL A 14 5.24 5.28 5.43
N GLU A 15 5.36 6.05 6.52
CA GLU A 15 4.43 5.97 7.65
C GLU A 15 2.98 6.28 7.22
N GLN A 16 2.78 7.33 6.44
CA GLN A 16 1.45 7.69 5.94
C GLN A 16 0.88 6.61 5.03
N ALA A 17 1.68 6.04 4.13
CA ALA A 17 1.23 4.97 3.24
C ALA A 17 0.81 3.73 4.05
N MET A 18 1.62 3.35 5.05
CA MET A 18 1.32 2.20 5.91
C MET A 18 0.06 2.41 6.76
N LYS A 19 -0.22 3.64 7.19
CA LYS A 19 -1.46 3.99 7.88
C LYS A 19 -2.65 3.94 6.92
N CYS A 20 -2.53 4.51 5.72
CA CYS A 20 -3.58 4.50 4.71
C CYS A 20 -4.03 3.07 4.35
N THR A 21 -3.11 2.10 4.34
CA THR A 21 -3.41 0.70 4.02
C THR A 21 -3.65 -0.20 5.22
N ASP A 22 -3.73 0.35 6.44
CA ASP A 22 -3.94 -0.38 7.69
C ASP A 22 -2.87 -1.47 7.94
N VAL A 23 -1.61 -1.18 7.63
CA VAL A 23 -0.47 -2.09 7.91
C VAL A 23 0.55 -1.52 8.90
N TRP A 24 0.36 -0.29 9.38
CA TRP A 24 1.26 0.32 10.39
C TRP A 24 1.42 -0.53 11.66
N LYS A 25 0.37 -1.26 12.04
CA LYS A 25 0.39 -2.23 13.14
C LYS A 25 1.40 -3.37 12.95
N TYR A 26 1.82 -3.65 11.71
CA TYR A 26 2.75 -4.72 11.36
C TYR A 26 4.19 -4.24 11.13
N ARG A 27 4.52 -2.97 11.38
CA ARG A 27 5.83 -2.36 11.03
C ARG A 27 7.08 -3.03 11.61
N TYR A 28 6.92 -3.87 12.65
CA TYR A 28 8.02 -4.63 13.24
C TYR A 28 7.93 -6.14 13.00
N ARG A 29 6.95 -6.59 12.21
CA ARG A 29 6.79 -8.00 11.84
C ARG A 29 7.52 -8.29 10.53
N GLN A 30 8.02 -9.51 10.40
CA GLN A 30 8.57 -9.95 9.13
C GLN A 30 7.43 -10.22 8.13
N ILE A 31 7.66 -9.86 6.86
CA ILE A 31 6.66 -10.03 5.79
C ILE A 31 6.20 -11.48 5.64
N GLY A 32 7.07 -12.45 5.90
CA GLY A 32 6.76 -13.88 5.83
C GLY A 32 5.74 -14.37 6.85
N GLU A 33 5.50 -13.61 7.93
CA GLU A 33 4.53 -13.96 8.98
C GLU A 33 3.13 -13.38 8.74
N LEU A 34 2.96 -12.62 7.65
CA LEU A 34 1.70 -11.98 7.30
C LEU A 34 0.84 -12.91 6.46
N SER A 35 -0.49 -12.81 6.62
CA SER A 35 -1.45 -13.47 5.75
C SER A 35 -1.32 -12.97 4.29
N GLY A 36 -1.90 -13.69 3.33
CA GLY A 36 -1.89 -13.28 1.93
C GLY A 36 -2.46 -11.86 1.73
N GLY A 37 -3.62 -11.58 2.34
CA GLY A 37 -4.25 -10.26 2.28
C GLY A 37 -3.47 -9.16 3.00
N GLU A 38 -2.86 -9.46 4.14
CA GLU A 38 -1.99 -8.51 4.86
C GLU A 38 -0.76 -8.15 4.02
N ARG A 39 -0.10 -9.16 3.44
CA ARG A 39 1.06 -8.96 2.55
C ARG A 39 0.68 -8.12 1.33
N GLN A 40 -0.51 -8.32 0.77
CA GLN A 40 -0.98 -7.53 -0.36
C GLN A 40 -1.20 -6.05 -0.01
N ARG A 41 -1.73 -5.77 1.18
CA ARG A 41 -1.83 -4.38 1.69
C ARG A 41 -0.45 -3.76 1.94
N VAL A 42 0.54 -4.54 2.35
CA VAL A 42 1.94 -4.07 2.46
C VAL A 42 2.50 -3.73 1.07
N TRP A 43 2.26 -4.55 0.04
CA TRP A 43 2.66 -4.21 -1.33
C TRP A 43 1.99 -2.93 -1.83
N LEU A 44 0.69 -2.78 -1.60
CA LEU A 44 -0.01 -1.54 -1.92
C LEU A 44 0.58 -0.33 -1.17
N SER A 45 0.92 -0.50 0.11
CA SER A 45 1.60 0.54 0.90
C SER A 45 2.92 0.96 0.27
N LEU A 46 3.70 0.00 -0.22
CA LEU A 46 4.98 0.26 -0.85
C LEU A 46 4.82 1.09 -2.13
N SER A 47 3.81 0.77 -2.95
CA SER A 47 3.48 1.57 -4.14
C SER A 47 3.01 2.98 -3.79
N LEU A 48 2.21 3.14 -2.72
CA LEU A 48 1.68 4.44 -2.30
C LEU A 48 2.71 5.33 -1.60
N ALA A 49 3.74 4.76 -0.97
CA ALA A 49 4.82 5.50 -0.34
C ALA A 49 5.63 6.33 -1.35
N GLN A 50 5.57 5.99 -2.64
CA GLN A 50 6.19 6.75 -3.73
C GLN A 50 5.37 7.98 -4.15
N GLU A 51 4.27 8.26 -3.45
CA GLU A 51 3.35 9.37 -3.74
C GLU A 51 2.93 9.43 -5.23
N PRO A 52 2.46 8.31 -5.82
CA PRO A 52 2.22 8.26 -7.25
C PRO A 52 0.98 9.06 -7.65
N ASN A 53 1.03 9.74 -8.79
CA ASN A 53 -0.18 10.33 -9.42
C ASN A 53 -1.08 9.27 -10.07
N ILE A 54 -0.49 8.15 -10.49
CA ILE A 54 -1.18 7.05 -11.18
C ILE A 54 -0.74 5.74 -10.54
N LEU A 55 -1.70 4.93 -10.13
CA LEU A 55 -1.51 3.59 -9.59
C LEU A 55 -2.05 2.56 -10.61
N LEU A 56 -1.14 1.77 -11.17
CA LEU A 56 -1.47 0.65 -12.04
C LEU A 56 -1.51 -0.62 -11.20
N LEU A 57 -2.62 -1.33 -11.22
CA LEU A 57 -2.81 -2.56 -10.46
C LEU A 57 -3.15 -3.70 -11.42
N ASP A 58 -2.18 -4.58 -11.68
CA ASP A 58 -2.40 -5.78 -12.49
C ASP A 58 -2.94 -6.90 -11.59
N GLU A 59 -4.19 -7.28 -11.83
CA GLU A 59 -4.90 -8.37 -11.13
C GLU A 59 -4.72 -8.37 -9.60
N PRO A 60 -4.99 -7.24 -8.91
CA PRO A 60 -4.67 -7.04 -7.49
C PRO A 60 -5.56 -7.85 -6.55
N THR A 61 -6.46 -8.68 -7.06
CA THR A 61 -7.36 -9.52 -6.26
C THR A 61 -7.03 -11.00 -6.40
N THR A 62 -6.00 -11.35 -7.18
CA THR A 62 -5.59 -12.73 -7.40
C THR A 62 -5.17 -13.37 -6.08
N TYR A 63 -5.63 -14.60 -5.85
CA TYR A 63 -5.36 -15.39 -4.64
C TYR A 63 -6.01 -14.90 -3.34
N LEU A 64 -6.88 -13.90 -3.39
CA LEU A 64 -7.72 -13.49 -2.26
C LEU A 64 -9.08 -14.19 -2.27
N ASP A 65 -9.60 -14.50 -1.09
CA ASP A 65 -11.02 -14.85 -0.94
C ASP A 65 -11.93 -13.63 -1.12
N SER A 66 -13.23 -13.88 -1.30
CA SER A 66 -14.21 -12.84 -1.60
C SER A 66 -14.27 -11.72 -0.56
N ARG A 67 -14.01 -12.02 0.72
CA ARG A 67 -14.00 -11.00 1.77
C ARG A 67 -12.78 -10.09 1.61
N HIS A 68 -11.59 -10.65 1.47
CA HIS A 68 -10.37 -9.87 1.34
C HIS A 68 -10.32 -9.07 0.03
N GLN A 69 -10.93 -9.58 -1.05
CA GLN A 69 -11.09 -8.82 -2.31
C GLN A 69 -11.89 -7.53 -2.10
N ILE A 70 -13.03 -7.61 -1.42
CA ILE A 70 -13.88 -6.44 -1.12
C ILE A 70 -13.10 -5.43 -0.29
N GLU A 71 -12.44 -5.89 0.79
CA GLU A 71 -11.67 -5.02 1.67
C GLU A 71 -10.54 -4.29 0.94
N LEU A 72 -9.84 -4.96 0.01
CA LEU A 72 -8.80 -4.34 -0.80
C LEU A 72 -9.37 -3.31 -1.78
N MET A 73 -10.49 -3.63 -2.44
CA MET A 73 -11.15 -2.72 -3.38
C MET A 73 -11.69 -1.46 -2.68
N GLU A 74 -12.23 -1.60 -1.47
CA GLU A 74 -12.63 -0.48 -0.63
C GLU A 74 -11.43 0.39 -0.25
N LEU A 75 -10.31 -0.23 0.11
CA LEU A 75 -9.07 0.46 0.41
C LEU A 75 -8.55 1.26 -0.79
N VAL A 76 -8.52 0.66 -1.98
CA VAL A 76 -8.11 1.33 -3.22
C VAL A 76 -9.02 2.53 -3.52
N LYS A 77 -10.35 2.34 -3.45
CA LYS A 77 -11.32 3.43 -3.68
C LYS A 77 -11.20 4.55 -2.65
N ARG A 78 -10.96 4.23 -1.38
CA ARG A 78 -10.72 5.22 -0.33
C ARG A 78 -9.45 6.03 -0.64
N THR A 79 -8.37 5.34 -0.98
CA THR A 79 -7.08 5.97 -1.30
C THR A 79 -7.19 6.90 -2.52
N GLN A 80 -7.92 6.46 -3.55
CA GLN A 80 -8.21 7.28 -4.74
C GLN A 80 -8.85 8.63 -4.37
N ARG A 81 -9.82 8.62 -3.46
CA ARG A 81 -10.53 9.82 -2.99
C ARG A 81 -9.67 10.71 -2.10
N GLU A 82 -8.92 10.12 -1.18
CA GLU A 82 -8.12 10.85 -0.19
C GLU A 82 -6.88 11.51 -0.81
N ARG A 83 -6.26 10.86 -1.80
CA ARG A 83 -4.98 11.30 -2.39
C ARG A 83 -5.09 11.85 -3.81
N ASN A 84 -6.29 11.87 -4.39
CA ASN A 84 -6.54 12.31 -5.76
C ASN A 84 -5.65 11.60 -6.80
N ILE A 85 -5.45 10.30 -6.62
CA ILE A 85 -4.66 9.46 -7.53
C ILE A 85 -5.57 8.85 -8.61
N MET A 86 -5.04 8.62 -9.80
CA MET A 86 -5.74 7.84 -10.82
C MET A 86 -5.42 6.36 -10.61
N VAL A 87 -6.45 5.52 -10.48
CA VAL A 87 -6.27 4.06 -10.42
C VAL A 87 -6.69 3.46 -11.75
N VAL A 88 -5.80 2.66 -12.33
CA VAL A 88 -6.09 1.83 -13.50
C VAL A 88 -5.90 0.38 -13.08
N MET A 89 -6.90 -0.43 -13.40
CA MET A 89 -6.95 -1.87 -13.16
C MET A 89 -7.21 -2.58 -14.48
#